data_AF-E1GV52-F1
#
_entry.id   AF-E1GV52-F1
#
_cell.length_a   1.000
_cell.length_b   1.000
_cell.length_c   1.000
_cell.angle_alpha   90.00
_cell.angle_beta   90.00
_cell.angle_gamma   90.00
#
_symmetry.space_group_name_H-M   'P 1'
#
loop_
_entity.id
_entity.type
_entity.pdbx_description
1 polymer ?
#
loop_
_entity_poly.entity_id
_entity_poly.type
_entity_poly.pdbx_seq_one_letter_code
_entity_poly.pdbx_strand_id
1 'polypeptide(L)'
;MFFLNLRAFVRCTGITFLHSTMIPVCHNLRRYANKVFKGVATNGKGTMGWCHGFKLHLACNDRGEIIAFVLTGANVSDKDTKVFKVLAKRLYGKLFADKGYISQKLFDFLFEDGIQLVTGLRVNM
;
A
#
# COMPACT_ATOMS: atom_id res chain seq x y z
N MET A 1 -2.11 23.16 0.12
CA MET A 1 -2.82 22.40 1.16
C MET A 1 -3.36 21.14 0.53
N PHE A 2 -2.83 19.96 0.87
CA PHE A 2 -3.41 18.69 0.40
C PHE A 2 -4.71 18.46 1.17
N PHE A 3 -5.84 18.54 0.48
CA PHE A 3 -7.13 18.21 1.06
C PHE A 3 -7.33 16.70 0.95
N LEU A 4 -7.17 15.99 2.06
CA LEU A 4 -7.56 14.60 2.17
C LEU A 4 -8.77 14.52 3.10
N ASN A 5 -9.93 14.19 2.56
CA ASN A 5 -11.14 14.02 3.37
C ASN A 5 -11.13 12.63 4.02
N LEU A 6 -10.62 12.55 5.25
CA LEU A 6 -10.49 11.31 6.03
C LEU A 6 -11.81 10.84 6.67
N ARG A 7 -12.96 11.47 6.36
CA ARG A 7 -14.24 11.24 7.06
C ARG A 7 -14.98 9.95 6.67
N ALA A 8 -14.47 9.19 5.71
CA ALA A 8 -15.15 8.03 5.12
C ALA A 8 -14.55 6.67 5.51
N PHE A 9 -13.70 6.61 6.54
CA PHE A 9 -13.14 5.32 6.94
C PHE A 9 -14.15 4.46 7.70
N VAL A 10 -14.44 3.30 7.15
CA VAL A 10 -15.30 2.31 7.79
C VAL A 10 -14.49 1.34 8.66
N ARG A 11 -15.22 0.47 9.37
CA ARG A 11 -14.62 -0.61 10.16
C ARG A 11 -14.28 -1.80 9.28
N CYS A 12 -13.23 -2.52 9.67
CA CYS A 12 -12.96 -3.86 9.13
C CYS A 12 -14.10 -4.80 9.50
N THR A 13 -14.46 -5.71 8.57
CA THR A 13 -15.50 -6.72 8.73
C THR A 13 -14.92 -8.11 9.02
N GLY A 14 -13.59 -8.22 9.13
CA GLY A 14 -12.86 -9.49 9.22
C GLY A 14 -12.35 -10.02 7.87
N ILE A 15 -12.76 -9.39 6.77
CA ILE A 15 -12.22 -9.63 5.42
C ILE A 15 -11.77 -8.29 4.85
N THR A 16 -10.51 -8.23 4.40
CA THR A 16 -9.93 -7.02 3.83
C THR A 16 -9.16 -7.34 2.57
N PHE A 17 -9.24 -6.45 1.58
CA PHE A 17 -8.46 -6.48 0.35
C PHE A 17 -7.43 -5.36 0.38
N LEU A 18 -6.17 -5.69 0.06
CA LEU A 18 -5.06 -4.75 0.00
C LEU A 18 -4.46 -4.72 -1.40
N HIS A 19 -4.31 -3.50 -1.91
CA HIS A 19 -3.58 -3.27 -3.15
C HIS A 19 -2.77 -1.97 -3.05
N SER A 20 -1.68 -1.89 -3.82
CA SER A 20 -0.89 -0.67 -3.95
C SER A 20 -0.89 -0.17 -5.38
N THR A 21 -0.96 1.16 -5.54
CA THR A 21 -0.90 1.80 -6.85
C THR A 21 0.05 2.99 -6.83
N MET A 22 0.78 3.20 -7.93
CA MET A 22 1.67 4.34 -8.06
C MET A 22 0.89 5.58 -8.48
N ILE A 23 1.15 6.70 -7.80
CA ILE A 23 0.57 8.01 -8.09
C ILE A 23 1.68 8.91 -8.63
N PRO A 24 1.82 9.06 -9.96
CA PRO A 24 2.79 9.97 -10.54
C PRO A 24 2.40 11.42 -10.26
N VAL A 25 3.35 12.22 -9.78
CA VAL A 25 3.12 13.66 -9.53
C VAL A 25 3.56 14.53 -10.71
N CYS A 26 4.39 13.97 -11.60
CA CYS A 26 4.77 14.60 -12.86
C CYS A 26 5.27 13.53 -13.85
N HIS A 27 5.38 13.93 -15.11
CA HIS A 27 6.06 13.10 -16.11
C HIS A 27 7.52 12.84 -15.71
N ASN A 28 8.05 11.64 -15.99
CA ASN A 28 9.41 11.25 -15.58
C ASN A 28 10.50 12.21 -16.09
N LEU A 29 10.33 12.73 -17.30
CA LEU A 29 11.25 13.72 -17.89
C LEU A 29 11.33 15.04 -17.10
N ARG A 30 10.26 15.39 -16.36
CA ARG A 30 10.17 16.64 -15.59
C ARG A 30 10.48 16.46 -14.10
N ARG A 31 10.89 15.26 -13.67
CA ARG A 31 11.11 14.96 -12.24
C ARG A 31 12.08 15.91 -11.55
N TYR A 32 13.15 16.31 -12.23
CA TYR A 32 14.15 17.23 -11.67
C TYR A 32 13.68 18.68 -11.62
N ALA A 33 12.65 19.03 -12.39
CA ALA A 33 12.04 20.35 -12.38
C ALA A 33 10.89 20.47 -11.35
N ASN A 34 10.37 19.35 -10.85
CA ASN A 34 9.32 19.35 -9.84
C ASN A 34 9.89 19.81 -8.48
N LYS A 35 9.55 21.04 -8.09
CA LYS A 35 9.94 21.62 -6.79
C LYS A 35 8.89 21.40 -5.69
N VAL A 36 7.63 21.13 -6.05
CA VAL A 36 6.50 21.04 -5.11
C VAL A 36 6.66 19.87 -4.15
N PHE A 37 7.12 18.72 -4.65
CA PHE A 37 7.31 17.50 -3.85
C PHE A 37 8.78 17.16 -3.62
N LYS A 38 9.68 18.14 -3.72
CA LYS A 38 11.11 17.94 -3.55
C LYS A 38 11.40 17.37 -2.16
N GLY A 39 12.14 16.25 -2.12
CA GLY A 39 12.49 15.55 -0.87
C GLY A 39 11.41 14.60 -0.34
N VAL A 40 10.22 14.55 -0.96
CA VAL A 40 9.12 13.66 -0.52
C VAL A 40 8.72 12.68 -1.62
N ALA A 41 8.55 13.14 -2.87
CA ALA A 41 8.31 12.26 -4.00
C ALA A 41 9.60 11.52 -4.39
N THR A 42 9.47 10.23 -4.69
CA THR A 42 10.61 9.38 -5.04
C THR A 42 10.41 8.71 -6.38
N ASN A 43 11.48 8.16 -6.95
CA ASN A 43 11.42 7.38 -8.18
C ASN A 43 11.17 5.90 -7.84
N GLY A 44 10.05 5.35 -8.30
CA GLY A 44 9.73 3.94 -8.19
C GLY A 44 9.63 3.28 -9.57
N LYS A 45 9.85 1.97 -9.63
CA LYS A 45 9.53 1.15 -10.80
C LYS A 45 8.43 0.17 -10.42
N GLY A 46 7.31 0.22 -11.13
CA GLY A 46 6.23 -0.74 -11.01
C GLY A 46 6.00 -1.49 -12.33
N THR A 47 4.90 -2.23 -12.41
CA THR A 47 4.51 -2.99 -13.60
C THR A 47 4.32 -2.08 -14.82
N MET A 48 3.80 -0.87 -14.61
CA MET A 48 3.55 0.13 -15.66
C MET A 48 4.79 1.00 -15.99
N GLY A 49 5.97 0.64 -15.49
CA GLY A 49 7.23 1.35 -15.75
C GLY A 49 7.69 2.26 -14.61
N TRP A 50 8.52 3.24 -14.94
CA TRP A 50 9.05 4.20 -13.97
C TRP A 50 8.02 5.26 -13.61
N CYS A 51 8.01 5.69 -12.35
CA CYS A 51 7.15 6.74 -11.84
C CYS A 51 7.97 7.63 -10.90
N HIS A 52 7.86 8.96 -11.06
CA HIS A 52 8.25 9.91 -10.04
C HIS A 52 7.01 10.38 -9.28
N GLY A 53 6.93 10.03 -7.99
CA GLY A 53 5.77 10.36 -7.17
C GLY A 53 5.65 9.49 -5.93
N PHE A 54 4.43 9.04 -5.69
CA PHE A 54 4.04 8.30 -4.49
C PHE A 54 3.55 6.90 -4.84
N LYS A 55 3.39 6.08 -3.81
CA LYS A 55 2.67 4.82 -3.84
C LYS A 55 1.59 4.85 -2.76
N LEU A 56 0.35 4.61 -3.17
CA LEU A 56 -0.81 4.51 -2.30
C LEU A 56 -1.05 3.04 -1.99
N HIS A 57 -1.00 2.66 -0.72
CA HIS A 57 -1.43 1.35 -0.23
C HIS A 57 -2.84 1.51 0.34
N LEU A 58 -3.81 0.80 -0.23
CA LEU A 58 -5.24 0.97 0.07
C LEU A 58 -5.82 -0.34 0.58
N ALA A 59 -6.48 -0.30 1.75
CA ALA A 59 -7.19 -1.41 2.35
C ALA A 59 -8.70 -1.15 2.33
N CYS A 60 -9.46 -2.06 1.74
CA CYS A 60 -10.93 -2.01 1.66
C CYS A 60 -11.57 -3.27 2.26
N ASN A 61 -12.76 -3.14 2.81
CA ASN A 61 -13.53 -4.30 3.25
C ASN A 61 -14.16 -5.06 2.06
N ASP A 62 -14.87 -6.14 2.37
CA ASP A 62 -15.63 -6.97 1.43
C ASP A 62 -16.82 -6.27 0.75
N ARG A 63 -17.17 -5.06 1.20
CA ARG A 63 -18.19 -4.21 0.59
C ARG A 63 -17.61 -3.13 -0.32
N GLY A 64 -16.29 -3.10 -0.48
CA GLY A 64 -15.59 -2.08 -1.28
C GLY A 64 -15.40 -0.74 -0.56
N GLU A 65 -15.68 -0.68 0.74
CA GLU A 65 -15.53 0.54 1.53
C GLU A 65 -14.09 0.65 2.07
N ILE A 66 -13.55 1.87 2.10
CA ILE A 66 -12.16 2.11 2.49
C ILE A 66 -12.02 2.03 4.01
N ILE A 67 -11.16 1.14 4.50
CA ILE A 67 -10.83 1.02 5.93
C ILE A 67 -9.65 1.92 6.29
N ALA A 68 -8.58 1.85 5.50
CA ALA A 68 -7.35 2.58 5.75
C ALA A 68 -6.55 2.72 4.45
N PHE A 69 -5.69 3.74 4.39
CA PHE A 69 -4.66 3.80 3.37
C PHE A 69 -3.37 4.37 3.97
N VAL A 70 -2.26 4.12 3.28
CA VAL A 70 -0.96 4.71 3.59
C VAL A 70 -0.36 5.24 2.30
N LEU A 71 0.10 6.48 2.33
CA LEU A 71 0.83 7.08 1.21
C LEU A 71 2.33 7.06 1.51
N THR A 72 3.11 6.44 0.62
CA THR A 72 4.57 6.35 0.71
C THR A 72 5.22 6.94 -0.52
N GLY A 73 6.54 7.11 -0.53
CA GLY A 73 7.28 7.32 -1.78
C GLY A 73 7.07 6.16 -2.76
N ALA A 74 7.16 6.43 -4.06
CA ALA A 74 6.96 5.43 -5.11
C ALA A 74 7.97 4.25 -5.03
N ASN A 75 9.15 4.45 -4.44
CA ASN A 75 10.18 3.44 -4.27
C ASN A 75 9.93 2.45 -3.11
N VAL A 76 8.94 2.69 -2.26
CA VAL A 76 8.67 1.83 -1.10
C VAL A 76 8.09 0.50 -1.56
N SER A 77 8.65 -0.58 -1.03
CA SER A 77 8.22 -1.95 -1.30
C SER A 77 6.83 -2.21 -0.73
N ASP A 78 6.03 -3.02 -1.42
CA ASP A 78 4.71 -3.46 -0.95
C ASP A 78 4.82 -4.34 0.32
N LYS A 79 6.02 -4.87 0.58
CA LYS A 79 6.34 -5.74 1.72
C LYS A 79 6.92 -4.98 2.92
N ASP A 80 6.98 -3.65 2.87
CA ASP A 80 7.58 -2.86 3.94
C ASP A 80 6.71 -2.90 5.20
N THR A 81 7.24 -3.47 6.28
CA THR A 81 6.52 -3.63 7.54
C THR A 81 6.09 -2.30 8.17
N LYS A 82 6.75 -1.17 7.83
CA LYS A 82 6.32 0.17 8.30
C LYS A 82 4.95 0.55 7.76
N VAL A 83 4.60 0.13 6.54
CA VAL A 83 3.26 0.34 5.97
C VAL A 83 2.23 -0.43 6.79
N PHE A 84 2.54 -1.68 7.13
CA PHE A 84 1.65 -2.55 7.89
C PHE A 84 1.51 -2.15 9.36
N LYS A 85 2.54 -1.55 9.98
CA LYS A 85 2.39 -0.94 11.32
C LYS A 85 1.30 0.12 11.40
N VAL A 86 0.94 0.75 10.29
CA VAL A 86 -0.15 1.72 10.23
C VAL A 86 -1.47 1.03 9.85
N LEU A 87 -1.44 0.17 8.82
CA LEU A 87 -2.65 -0.52 8.35
C LEU A 87 -3.21 -1.50 9.39
N ALA A 88 -2.36 -2.36 9.95
CA ALA A 88 -2.75 -3.44 10.88
C ALA A 88 -3.53 -2.94 12.11
N LYS A 89 -3.30 -1.70 12.56
CA LYS A 89 -4.04 -1.08 13.67
C LYS A 89 -5.56 -1.05 13.49
N ARG A 90 -6.05 -1.19 12.25
CA ARG A 90 -7.48 -1.14 11.91
C ARG A 90 -7.98 -2.42 11.27
N LEU A 91 -7.13 -3.44 11.14
CA LEU A 91 -7.43 -4.69 10.46
C LEU A 91 -7.45 -5.84 11.46
N TYR A 92 -8.28 -6.84 11.18
CA TYR A 92 -8.30 -8.11 11.88
C TYR A 92 -8.86 -9.18 10.93
N GLY A 93 -8.62 -10.45 11.23
CA GLY A 93 -9.13 -11.54 10.39
C GLY A 93 -8.26 -11.75 9.14
N LYS A 94 -8.88 -11.85 7.96
CA LYS A 94 -8.21 -12.24 6.72
C LYS A 94 -7.87 -11.02 5.86
N LEU A 95 -6.60 -10.92 5.46
CA LEU A 95 -6.09 -9.90 4.55
C LEU A 95 -5.71 -10.53 3.22
N PHE A 96 -6.48 -10.24 2.17
CA PHE A 96 -6.21 -10.69 0.81
C PHE A 96 -5.34 -9.68 0.07
N ALA A 97 -4.23 -10.13 -0.49
CA ALA A 97 -3.30 -9.27 -1.21
C ALA A 97 -2.66 -9.98 -2.41
N ASP A 98 -2.14 -9.19 -3.34
CA ASP A 98 -1.48 -9.70 -4.54
C ASP A 98 -0.16 -10.45 -4.25
N LYS A 99 0.35 -11.17 -5.26
CA LYS A 99 1.62 -11.91 -5.19
C LYS A 99 2.85 -11.03 -4.93
N GLY A 100 2.72 -9.71 -5.03
CA GLY A 100 3.76 -8.74 -4.65
C GLY A 100 4.03 -8.73 -3.14
N TYR A 101 3.05 -9.13 -2.34
CA TYR A 101 3.09 -9.11 -0.87
C TYR A 101 3.64 -10.39 -0.23
N ILE A 102 4.02 -11.39 -1.03
CA ILE A 102 4.59 -12.65 -0.52
C ILE A 102 5.93 -12.37 0.18
N SER A 103 5.96 -12.59 1.50
CA SER A 103 7.15 -12.48 2.34
C SER A 103 6.91 -13.17 3.68
N GLN A 104 7.81 -14.07 4.08
CA GLN A 104 7.73 -14.76 5.38
C GLN A 104 7.69 -13.77 6.54
N LYS A 105 8.62 -12.80 6.55
CA LYS A 105 8.69 -11.76 7.57
C LYS A 105 7.40 -10.95 7.70
N LEU A 106 6.72 -10.67 6.58
CA LEU A 106 5.45 -9.94 6.61
C LEU A 106 4.32 -10.83 7.15
N PHE A 107 4.30 -12.10 6.76
CA PHE A 107 3.34 -13.07 7.25
C PHE A 107 3.43 -13.21 8.77
N ASP A 108 4.63 -13.45 9.31
CA ASP A 108 4.85 -13.63 10.75
C ASP A 108 4.43 -12.37 11.51
N PHE A 109 4.83 -11.19 11.03
CA PHE A 109 4.47 -9.90 11.63
C PHE A 109 2.95 -9.67 11.70
N LEU A 110 2.23 -10.00 10.63
CA LEU A 110 0.76 -9.84 10.61
C LEU A 110 0.05 -10.91 11.45
N PHE A 111 0.60 -12.12 11.47
CA PHE A 111 0.02 -13.23 12.21
C PHE A 111 0.11 -13.02 13.72
N GLU A 112 1.21 -12.42 14.21
CA GLU A 112 1.33 -11.97 15.61
C GLU A 112 0.23 -10.98 16.02
N ASP A 113 -0.22 -10.12 15.10
CA ASP A 113 -1.31 -9.17 15.28
C ASP A 113 -2.71 -9.79 15.01
N GLY A 114 -2.81 -11.11 14.82
CA GLY A 114 -4.07 -11.83 14.57
C GLY A 114 -4.64 -11.61 13.16
N ILE A 115 -3.80 -11.19 12.21
CA ILE A 115 -4.17 -10.97 10.80
C ILE A 115 -3.57 -12.09 9.95
N GLN A 116 -4.43 -12.89 9.32
CA GLN A 116 -4.02 -13.92 8.39
C GLN A 116 -3.84 -13.33 6.99
N LEU A 117 -2.59 -13.19 6.54
CA LEU A 117 -2.28 -12.78 5.17
C LEU A 117 -2.53 -13.93 4.19
N VAL A 118 -3.40 -13.69 3.21
CA VAL A 118 -3.74 -14.62 2.13
C VAL A 118 -3.29 -14.01 0.80
N THR A 119 -2.47 -14.73 0.06
CA THR A 119 -1.97 -14.30 -1.26
C THR A 119 -2.13 -15.43 -2.28
N GLY A 120 -2.13 -15.07 -3.57
CA GLY A 120 -2.07 -16.09 -4.63
C GLY A 120 -0.72 -16.81 -4.63
N LEU A 121 -0.69 -18.09 -5.05
CA LEU A 121 0.54 -18.86 -5.15
C LEU A 121 1.44 -18.36 -6.29
N ARG A 122 2.76 -18.33 -6.06
CA ARG A 122 3.76 -18.23 -7.14
C ARG A 122 4.06 -19.63 -7.67
N VAL A 123 4.23 -19.73 -8.98
CA VAL A 123 4.54 -21.00 -9.66
C VAL A 123 5.89 -21.55 -9.22
N ASN A 124 6.84 -20.67 -8.85
CA ASN A 124 8.19 -21.02 -8.41
C ASN A 124 8.38 -20.61 -6.95
N MET A 125 7.75 -21.34 -6.02
CA MET A 125 7.95 -21.16 -4.58
C MET A 125 8.74 -22.34 -4.03
#